data_AF-A0A368B7W1-F1
#
_entry.id   AF-A0A368B7W1-F1
#
_cell.length_a   1.000
_cell.length_b   1.000
_cell.length_c   1.000
_cell.angle_alpha   90.00
_cell.angle_beta   90.00
_cell.angle_gamma   90.00
#
_symmetry.space_group_name_H-M   'P 1'
#
loop_
_entity.id
_entity.type
_entity.pdbx_description
1 polymer ?
#
loop_
_entity_poly.entity_id
_entity_poly.type
_entity_poly.pdbx_seq_one_letter_code
_entity_poly.pdbx_strand_id
1 'polypeptide(L)'
;MANSHDRGIDVKKGESVDRALKRLKTKLDTEGIIEEMRRRRAFETPTQRKVRKARSAIKRNRVRWRYISESTERKMEERKAAAAAAATNSIQEDHA
;
A
#
# COMPACT_ATOMS: atom_id res chain seq x y z
N MET A 1 5.61 -23.50 -17.09
CA MET A 1 5.24 -22.23 -16.42
C MET A 1 5.02 -22.52 -14.93
N ALA A 2 5.52 -21.68 -14.03
CA ALA A 2 5.15 -21.80 -12.62
C ALA A 2 3.63 -21.60 -12.48
N ASN A 3 2.95 -22.50 -11.77
CA ASN A 3 1.50 -22.48 -11.58
C ASN A 3 1.09 -21.24 -10.77
N SER A 4 0.85 -20.12 -11.45
CA SER A 4 0.38 -18.84 -10.90
C SER A 4 -1.01 -18.90 -10.24
N HIS A 5 -1.63 -20.08 -10.21
CA HIS A 5 -2.96 -20.33 -9.67
C HIS A 5 -2.94 -21.07 -8.34
N ASP A 6 -1.81 -21.63 -7.92
CA ASP A 6 -1.72 -22.28 -6.62
C ASP A 6 -1.42 -21.22 -5.53
N ARG A 7 -2.49 -20.76 -4.89
CA ARG A 7 -2.44 -19.77 -3.81
C ARG A 7 -2.34 -20.43 -2.44
N GLY A 8 -2.16 -21.75 -2.41
CA GLY A 8 -1.85 -22.51 -1.21
C GLY A 8 -0.61 -21.98 -0.49
N ILE A 9 -0.46 -22.44 0.73
CA ILE A 9 0.73 -22.22 1.54
C ILE A 9 1.35 -23.57 1.89
N ASP A 10 2.68 -23.63 1.86
CA ASP A 10 3.40 -24.79 2.37
C ASP A 10 3.46 -24.71 3.90
N VAL A 11 3.04 -25.79 4.55
CA VAL A 11 3.09 -25.93 6.01
C VAL A 11 4.46 -26.50 6.37
N LYS A 12 5.19 -25.80 7.25
CA LYS A 12 6.51 -26.26 7.68
C LYS A 12 6.36 -27.34 8.76
N LYS A 13 7.29 -28.30 8.79
CA LYS A 13 7.31 -29.35 9.82
C LYS A 13 7.47 -28.71 11.21
N GLY A 14 6.49 -28.93 12.09
CA GLY A 14 6.44 -28.34 13.44
C GLY A 14 5.67 -27.01 13.56
N GLU A 15 5.08 -26.51 12.47
CA GLU A 15 4.17 -25.36 12.54
C GLU A 15 2.77 -25.79 12.99
N SER A 16 2.16 -25.00 13.89
CA SER A 16 0.76 -25.23 14.27
C SER A 16 -0.16 -24.93 13.08
N VAL A 17 -1.22 -25.73 12.95
CA VAL A 17 -2.23 -25.58 11.89
C VAL A 17 -2.80 -24.16 11.86
N ASP A 18 -3.02 -23.53 13.02
CA ASP A 18 -3.55 -22.17 13.11
C ASP A 18 -2.62 -21.11 12.50
N ARG A 19 -1.30 -21.27 12.65
CA ARG A 19 -0.33 -20.35 12.03
C ARG A 19 -0.36 -20.47 10.52
N ALA A 20 -0.44 -21.68 9.99
CA ALA A 20 -0.63 -21.91 8.57
C ALA A 20 -1.91 -21.21 8.08
N LEU A 21 -3.06 -21.49 8.71
CA LEU A 21 -4.33 -20.85 8.33
C LEU A 21 -4.27 -19.31 8.35
N LYS A 22 -3.57 -18.74 9.35
CA LYS A 22 -3.36 -17.28 9.43
C LYS A 22 -2.49 -16.75 8.28
N ARG A 23 -1.43 -17.47 7.89
CA ARG A 23 -0.58 -17.09 6.74
C ARG A 23 -1.37 -17.14 5.44
N LEU A 24 -2.17 -18.19 5.24
CA LEU A 24 -3.04 -18.31 4.08
C LEU A 24 -4.01 -17.12 3.98
N LYS A 25 -4.71 -16.83 5.08
CA LYS A 25 -5.63 -15.68 5.14
C LYS A 25 -4.91 -14.36 4.82
N THR A 26 -3.76 -14.11 5.43
CA THR A 26 -2.98 -12.88 5.17
C THR A 26 -2.57 -12.78 3.70
N LYS A 27 -2.11 -13.88 3.08
CA LYS A 27 -1.76 -13.90 1.65
C LYS A 27 -2.96 -13.53 0.78
N LEU A 28 -4.13 -14.12 1.03
CA LEU A 28 -5.37 -13.81 0.31
C LEU A 28 -5.86 -12.36 0.53
N ASP A 29 -5.68 -11.82 1.74
CA ASP A 29 -6.00 -10.44 2.08
C ASP A 29 -5.03 -9.45 1.39
N THR A 30 -3.73 -9.77 1.32
CA THR A 30 -2.71 -8.97 0.65
C THR A 30 -2.92 -8.94 -0.86
N GLU A 31 -3.27 -10.07 -1.48
CA GLU A 31 -3.65 -10.16 -2.89
C GLU A 31 -4.99 -9.46 -3.17
N GLY A 32 -5.80 -9.17 -2.14
CA GLY A 32 -7.06 -8.45 -2.26
C GLY A 32 -8.20 -9.26 -2.87
N ILE A 33 -8.04 -10.59 -2.99
CA ILE A 33 -9.00 -11.47 -3.68
C ILE A 33 -10.35 -11.48 -2.96
N ILE A 34 -10.33 -11.57 -1.63
CA ILE A 34 -11.57 -11.62 -0.84
C ILE A 34 -12.35 -10.31 -1.01
N GLU A 35 -11.65 -9.17 -1.03
CA GLU A 35 -12.26 -7.86 -1.27
C GLU A 35 -12.83 -7.76 -2.69
N GLU A 36 -12.10 -8.26 -3.68
CA GLU A 36 -12.53 -8.27 -5.07
C GLU A 36 -13.76 -9.18 -5.29
N MET A 37 -13.79 -10.35 -4.64
CA MET A 37 -14.95 -11.23 -4.64
C MET A 37 -16.18 -10.55 -4.04
N ARG A 38 -16.02 -9.89 -2.88
CA ARG A 38 -17.12 -9.12 -2.25
C ARG A 38 -17.61 -8.01 -3.18
N ARG A 39 -16.69 -7.30 -3.84
CA ARG A 39 -16.99 -6.22 -4.78
C ARG A 39 -17.77 -6.70 -6.01
N ARG A 40 -17.50 -7.92 -6.48
CA ARG A 40 -18.14 -8.51 -7.67
C ARG A 40 -19.50 -9.17 -7.41
N ARG A 41 -19.96 -9.24 -6.14
CA ARG A 41 -21.27 -9.84 -5.80
C ARG A 41 -22.46 -9.10 -6.41
N ALA A 42 -22.34 -7.82 -6.67
CA ALA A 42 -23.37 -6.99 -7.27
C ALA A 42 -22.76 -5.98 -8.25
N PHE A 43 -23.57 -5.48 -9.18
CA PHE A 43 -23.15 -4.44 -10.10
C PHE A 43 -22.88 -3.12 -9.36
N GLU A 44 -21.69 -2.56 -9.55
CA GLU A 44 -21.29 -1.24 -9.05
C GLU A 44 -21.38 -0.22 -10.19
N THR A 45 -22.26 0.78 -10.04
CA THR A 45 -22.39 1.87 -11.01
C THR A 45 -21.08 2.66 -11.16
N PRO A 46 -20.85 3.35 -12.29
CA PRO A 46 -19.64 4.14 -12.50
C PRO A 46 -19.40 5.20 -11.41
N THR A 47 -20.48 5.83 -10.93
CA THR A 47 -20.43 6.84 -9.86
C THR A 47 -20.03 6.20 -8.53
N GLN A 48 -20.64 5.08 -8.14
CA GLN A 48 -20.26 4.34 -6.92
C GLN A 48 -18.79 3.90 -6.96
N ARG A 49 -18.32 3.47 -8.14
CA ARG A 49 -16.90 3.11 -8.35
C ARG A 49 -15.95 4.27 -8.11
N LYS A 50 -16.29 5.49 -8.58
CA LYS A 50 -15.50 6.70 -8.34
C LYS A 50 -15.43 7.03 -6.83
N VAL A 51 -16.59 7.05 -6.17
CA VAL A 51 -16.68 7.34 -4.72
C VAL A 51 -15.86 6.34 -3.90
N ARG A 52 -15.97 5.05 -4.19
CA ARG A 52 -15.20 4.00 -3.51
C ARG A 52 -13.70 4.19 -3.71
N LYS A 53 -13.24 4.43 -4.94
CA LYS A 53 -11.81 4.66 -5.22
C LYS A 53 -11.26 5.84 -4.44
N ALA A 54 -12.00 6.95 -4.37
CA ALA A 54 -11.61 8.12 -3.57
C ALA A 54 -11.50 7.77 -2.08
N ARG A 55 -12.51 7.10 -1.50
CA ARG A 55 -12.49 6.66 -0.10
C ARG A 55 -11.33 5.71 0.20
N SER A 56 -11.08 4.72 -0.65
CA SER A 56 -9.97 3.77 -0.49
C SER A 56 -8.60 4.45 -0.61
N ALA A 57 -8.45 5.46 -1.47
CA ALA A 57 -7.21 6.22 -1.60
C ALA A 57 -6.90 7.00 -0.31
N ILE A 58 -7.89 7.72 0.23
CA ILE A 58 -7.76 8.47 1.49
C ILE A 58 -7.39 7.52 2.64
N LYS A 59 -8.10 6.39 2.78
CA LYS A 59 -7.81 5.40 3.83
C LYS A 59 -6.39 4.84 3.71
N ARG A 60 -5.95 4.45 2.51
CA ARG A 60 -4.59 3.92 2.29
C ARG A 60 -3.52 4.96 2.59
N ASN A 61 -3.73 6.20 2.18
CA ASN A 61 -2.80 7.30 2.44
C ASN A 61 -2.68 7.55 3.96
N ARG A 62 -3.82 7.61 4.66
CA ARG A 62 -3.83 7.78 6.12
C ARG A 62 -3.10 6.66 6.85
N VAL A 63 -3.29 5.40 6.45
CA VAL A 63 -2.60 4.27 7.10
C VAL A 63 -1.10 4.29 6.81
N ARG A 64 -0.70 4.63 5.57
CA ARG A 64 0.71 4.70 5.15
C ARG A 64 1.52 5.69 5.98
N TRP A 65 0.94 6.84 6.30
CA TRP A 65 1.62 7.90 7.06
C TRP A 65 1.21 7.97 8.53
N ARG A 66 0.44 6.98 9.03
CA ARG A 66 -0.02 7.00 10.43
C ARG A 66 1.14 6.89 11.42
N TYR A 67 2.19 6.17 11.06
CA TYR A 67 3.39 6.00 11.86
C TYR A 67 4.58 6.29 10.97
N ILE A 68 5.14 7.49 11.12
CA ILE A 68 6.40 7.88 10.52
C ILE A 68 7.46 7.58 11.59
N SER A 69 8.46 6.75 11.29
CA SER A 69 9.57 6.52 12.21
C SER A 69 10.49 7.74 12.22
N GLU A 70 11.19 8.01 13.33
CA GLU A 70 12.16 9.11 13.43
C GLU A 70 13.19 9.09 12.28
N SER A 71 13.60 7.90 11.85
CA SER A 71 14.49 7.71 10.69
C SER A 71 13.85 8.12 9.36
N THR A 72 12.54 7.97 9.20
CA THR A 72 11.81 8.48 8.04
C THR A 72 11.53 9.97 8.15
N GLU A 73 11.37 10.53 9.34
CA GLU A 73 11.29 11.98 9.56
C GLU A 73 12.59 12.66 9.14
N ARG A 74 13.75 12.18 9.60
CA ARG A 74 15.07 12.70 9.18
C ARG A 74 15.26 12.65 7.67
N LYS A 75 14.90 11.53 7.02
CA LYS A 75 14.97 11.41 5.55
C LYS A 75 14.00 12.35 4.83
N MET A 76 12.83 12.63 5.40
CA MET A 76 11.86 13.57 4.85
C MET A 76 12.34 15.02 5.01
N GLU A 77 12.98 15.34 6.14
CA GLU A 77 13.61 16.63 6.40
C GLU A 77 14.81 16.88 5.49
N GLU A 78 15.68 15.88 5.30
CA GLU A 78 16.78 15.94 4.33
C GLU A 78 16.26 16.17 2.91
N ARG A 79 15.21 15.45 2.48
CA ARG A 79 14.58 15.68 1.17
C ARG A 79 13.92 17.05 1.06
N LYS A 80 13.30 17.54 2.13
CA LYS A 80 12.69 18.88 2.19
C LYS A 80 13.76 19.97 2.16
N ALA A 81 14.87 19.79 2.87
CA ALA A 81 16.03 20.69 2.89
C ALA A 81 16.75 20.69 1.53
N ALA A 82 16.92 19.53 0.90
CA ALA A 82 17.47 19.42 -0.45
C ALA A 82 16.56 20.06 -1.51
N ALA A 83 15.24 19.88 -1.38
CA ALA A 83 14.27 20.55 -2.26
C ALA A 83 14.23 22.07 -2.03
N ALA A 84 14.37 22.54 -0.79
CA ALA A 84 14.47 23.96 -0.47
C ALA A 84 15.79 24.56 -1.00
N ALA A 85 16.92 23.85 -0.86
CA ALA A 85 18.21 24.25 -1.41
C ALA A 85 18.21 24.28 -2.95
N ALA A 86 17.55 23.32 -3.59
CA ALA A 86 17.36 23.33 -5.04
C ALA A 86 16.47 24.51 -5.50
N ALA A 87 15.42 24.84 -4.74
CA ALA A 87 14.55 25.97 -5.04
C ALA A 87 15.26 27.33 -4.83
N THR A 88 16.13 27.45 -3.82
CA THR A 88 16.93 28.67 -3.64
C THR A 88 17.97 28.84 -4.74
N ASN A 89 18.61 27.74 -5.18
CA ASN A 89 19.56 27.80 -6.29
C ASN A 89 18.89 28.20 -7.61
N SER A 90 17.69 27.70 -7.92
CA SER A 90 16.97 28.10 -9.13
C SER A 90 16.55 29.58 -9.12
N ILE A 91 16.19 30.13 -7.95
CA ILE A 91 15.86 31.56 -7.82
C ILE A 91 17.11 32.44 -8.06
N GLN A 92 18.30 31.95 -7.71
CA GLN A 92 19.55 32.67 -7.91
C GLN A 92 20.05 32.65 -9.36
N GLU A 93 19.69 31.63 -10.15
CA GLU A 93 20.04 31.52 -11.57
C GLU A 93 19.11 32.34 -12.48
N ASP A 94 17.83 32.53 -12.12
CA ASP A 94 16.86 33.31 -12.92
C ASP A 94 17.03 34.85 -12.80
N HIS A 95 17.84 35.32 -11.84
CA HIS A 95 18.08 36.74 -11.57
C HIS A 95 19.44 37.28 -12.07
N ALA A 96 20.20 36.49 -12.84
CA ALA A 96 21.47 36.86 -13.48
C ALA A 96 21.32 36.98 -15.00
#